data_AF-A0A391P0L5-F1
#
_entry.id   AF-A0A391P0L5-F1
#
_cell.length_a   1.000
_cell.length_b   1.000
_cell.length_c   1.000
_cell.angle_alpha   90.00
_cell.angle_beta   90.00
_cell.angle_gamma   90.00
#
_symmetry.space_group_name_H-M   'P 1'
#
loop_
_entity.id
_entity.type
_entity.pdbx_description
1 polymer ?
#
loop_
_entity_poly.entity_id
_entity_poly.type
_entity_poly.pdbx_seq_one_letter_code
_entity_poly.pdbx_strand_id
1 'polypeptide(L)'
;MKSPVSVWALCTLFNMRAAIILVALVACTFALYDGLSGADLRAAIKKDYYSHHTLGYKHAREHMYGVIDNQDGYLLGIYTDLVLPFPYGYMHTSYSGTDVNCEHIVPQSFFGKKDPMVSDVHH
;
A
#
# COMPACT_ATOMS: atom_id res chain seq x y z
N MET A 1 7.12 48.45 -35.12
CA MET A 1 7.86 48.64 -33.85
C MET A 1 7.07 47.97 -32.73
N LYS A 2 7.51 46.81 -32.22
CA LYS A 2 6.84 46.19 -31.06
C LYS A 2 7.17 47.04 -29.82
N SER A 3 6.15 47.45 -29.07
CA SER A 3 6.32 48.35 -27.92
C SER A 3 7.22 47.70 -26.86
N PRO A 4 8.12 48.45 -26.18
CA PRO A 4 9.05 47.91 -25.19
C PRO A 4 8.36 47.06 -24.11
N VAL A 5 7.11 47.38 -23.75
CA VAL A 5 6.29 46.66 -22.77
C VAL A 5 6.11 45.16 -23.09
N SER A 6 6.03 44.78 -24.38
CA SER A 6 5.81 43.37 -24.78
C SER A 6 7.05 42.49 -24.63
N VAL A 7 8.26 43.09 -24.64
CA VAL A 7 9.52 42.35 -24.49
C VAL A 7 9.78 42.05 -23.02
N TRP A 8 9.50 43.00 -22.12
CA TRP A 8 9.59 42.81 -20.67
C TRP A 8 8.61 41.76 -20.14
N ALA A 9 7.36 41.77 -20.63
CA ALA A 9 6.34 40.79 -20.25
C ALA A 9 6.65 39.35 -20.72
N LEU A 10 7.24 39.19 -21.91
CA LEU A 10 7.70 37.87 -22.38
C LEU A 10 8.87 37.34 -21.53
N CYS A 11 9.80 38.22 -21.13
CA CYS A 11 10.97 37.86 -20.34
C CYS A 11 10.58 37.44 -18.91
N THR A 12 9.62 38.13 -18.28
CA THR A 12 9.10 37.76 -16.95
C THR A 12 8.32 36.46 -16.96
N LEU A 13 7.50 36.18 -17.99
CA LEU A 13 6.78 34.92 -18.14
C LEU A 13 7.71 33.71 -18.38
N PHE A 14 8.80 33.89 -19.14
CA PHE A 14 9.79 32.83 -19.37
C PHE A 14 10.54 32.48 -18.07
N ASN A 15 10.93 33.51 -17.30
CA ASN A 15 11.57 33.36 -15.98
C ASN A 15 10.65 32.69 -14.94
N MET A 16 9.35 32.99 -14.94
CA MET A 16 8.38 32.31 -14.08
C MET A 16 8.22 30.82 -14.41
N ARG A 17 8.19 30.44 -15.69
CA ARG A 17 8.09 29.03 -16.09
C ARG A 17 9.35 28.24 -15.73
N ALA A 18 10.53 28.83 -15.91
CA ALA A 18 11.79 28.22 -15.48
C ALA A 18 11.85 28.03 -13.95
N ALA A 19 11.38 29.01 -13.17
CA ALA A 19 11.30 28.90 -11.72
C ALA A 19 10.31 27.81 -11.27
N ILE A 20 9.14 27.70 -11.91
CA ILE A 20 8.16 26.64 -11.62
C ILE A 20 8.73 25.24 -11.93
N ILE A 21 9.44 25.09 -13.07
CA ILE A 21 10.09 23.83 -13.44
C ILE A 21 11.20 23.47 -12.45
N LEU A 22 12.01 24.44 -12.01
CA LEU A 22 13.07 24.23 -11.02
C LEU A 22 12.49 23.81 -9.65
N VAL A 23 11.41 24.45 -9.20
CA VAL A 23 10.72 24.08 -7.95
C VAL A 23 10.11 22.68 -8.05
N ALA A 24 9.51 22.31 -9.19
CA ALA A 24 8.99 20.97 -9.42
C ALA A 24 10.09 19.89 -9.46
N LEU A 25 11.25 20.19 -10.03
CA LEU A 25 12.43 19.30 -10.04
C LEU A 25 13.00 19.09 -8.63
N VAL A 26 13.10 20.14 -7.82
CA VAL A 26 13.57 20.06 -6.41
C VAL A 26 12.54 19.35 -5.52
N ALA A 27 11.25 19.53 -5.77
CA ALA A 27 10.19 18.79 -5.06
C ALA A 27 10.18 17.28 -5.39
N CYS A 28 10.76 16.87 -6.52
CA CYS A 28 10.76 15.48 -6.97
C CYS A 28 11.88 14.62 -6.34
N THR A 29 12.81 15.20 -5.56
CA THR A 29 13.97 14.47 -5.00
C THR A 29 13.83 14.20 -3.50
N PHE A 30 12.66 13.77 -3.02
CA PHE A 30 12.55 13.23 -1.66
C PHE A 30 12.99 11.76 -1.66
N ALA A 31 14.29 11.52 -1.51
CA ALA A 31 14.78 10.19 -1.21
C ALA A 31 14.49 9.87 0.26
N LEU A 32 13.55 8.96 0.52
CA LEU A 32 13.30 8.44 1.87
C LEU A 32 14.59 7.80 2.39
N TYR A 33 15.06 8.28 3.55
CA TYR A 33 16.26 7.78 4.23
C TYR A 33 17.56 7.89 3.41
N ASP A 34 17.74 8.99 2.67
CA ASP A 34 18.92 9.22 1.84
C ASP A 34 20.24 9.05 2.63
N GLY A 35 21.20 8.38 1.99
CA GLY A 35 22.49 8.06 2.60
C GLY A 35 22.48 7.04 3.74
N LEU A 36 21.33 6.56 4.22
CA LEU A 36 21.26 5.51 5.24
C LEU A 36 21.35 4.11 4.62
N SER A 37 22.02 3.19 5.32
CA SER A 37 22.08 1.79 4.93
C SER A 37 22.16 0.87 6.15
N GLY A 38 21.97 -0.44 5.93
CA GLY A 38 22.20 -1.45 6.97
C GLY A 38 21.37 -1.23 8.24
N ALA A 39 22.05 -1.13 9.38
CA ALA A 39 21.41 -0.98 10.69
C ALA A 39 20.71 0.37 10.87
N ASP A 40 21.32 1.45 10.36
CA ASP A 40 20.79 2.81 10.52
C ASP A 40 19.51 3.00 9.71
N LEU A 41 19.48 2.47 8.48
CA LEU A 41 18.27 2.45 7.66
C LEU A 41 17.15 1.63 8.34
N ARG A 42 17.47 0.45 8.88
CA ARG A 42 16.48 -0.36 9.60
C ARG A 42 15.92 0.36 10.83
N ALA A 43 16.78 1.06 11.59
CA ALA A 43 16.35 1.83 12.74
C ALA A 43 15.43 2.99 12.33
N ALA A 44 15.75 3.69 11.23
CA ALA A 44 14.94 4.79 10.72
C ALA A 44 13.56 4.32 10.23
N ILE A 45 13.51 3.25 9.41
CA ILE A 45 12.24 2.65 8.96
C ILE A 45 11.42 2.17 10.16
N LYS A 46 12.05 1.50 11.14
CA LYS A 46 11.36 1.03 12.34
C LYS A 46 10.81 2.21 13.14
N LYS A 47 11.56 3.28 13.30
CA LYS A 47 11.08 4.46 14.03
C LYS A 47 9.79 5.02 13.42
N ASP A 48 9.72 5.08 12.08
CA ASP A 48 8.63 5.77 11.40
C ASP A 48 7.43 4.85 11.10
N TYR A 49 7.66 3.54 10.90
CA TYR A 49 6.65 2.59 10.42
C TYR A 49 6.42 1.36 11.31
N TYR A 50 6.99 1.29 12.51
CA TYR A 50 6.81 0.10 13.36
C TYR A 50 5.42 -0.02 13.98
N SER A 51 4.73 1.12 14.18
CA SER A 51 3.37 1.10 14.70
C SER A 51 2.44 0.44 13.69
N HIS A 52 1.69 -0.55 14.14
CA HIS A 52 0.74 -1.29 13.33
C HIS A 52 -0.55 -1.51 14.12
N HIS A 53 -1.66 -1.63 13.40
CA HIS A 53 -2.93 -2.05 13.95
C HIS A 53 -3.23 -3.45 13.43
N THR A 54 -3.44 -4.39 14.34
CA THR A 54 -3.82 -5.75 13.97
C THR A 54 -5.29 -6.00 14.30
N LEU A 55 -5.99 -6.67 13.39
CA LEU A 55 -7.32 -7.20 13.63
C LEU A 55 -7.27 -8.60 14.32
N GLY A 56 -6.07 -9.18 14.45
CA GLY A 56 -5.86 -10.57 14.82
C GLY A 56 -6.16 -11.53 13.67
N TYR A 57 -5.61 -12.75 13.78
CA TYR A 57 -5.59 -13.71 12.66
C TYR A 57 -6.97 -14.02 12.07
N LYS A 58 -7.99 -14.24 12.91
CA LYS A 58 -9.34 -14.59 12.45
C LYS A 58 -10.01 -13.42 11.71
N HIS A 59 -10.05 -12.25 12.33
CA HIS A 59 -10.76 -11.10 11.76
C HIS A 59 -10.06 -10.53 10.53
N ALA A 60 -8.73 -10.57 10.47
CA ALA A 60 -7.98 -10.21 9.26
C ALA A 60 -8.47 -11.02 8.05
N ARG A 61 -8.65 -12.34 8.21
CA ARG A 61 -9.17 -13.22 7.14
C ARG A 61 -10.62 -12.92 6.77
N GLU A 62 -11.47 -12.68 7.77
CA GLU A 62 -12.87 -12.32 7.54
C GLU A 62 -12.99 -11.03 6.72
N HIS A 63 -12.19 -10.02 7.05
CA HIS A 63 -12.11 -8.77 6.29
C HIS A 63 -11.53 -8.99 4.89
N MET A 64 -10.49 -9.82 4.77
CA MET A 64 -9.88 -10.14 3.49
C MET A 64 -10.90 -10.75 2.54
N TYR A 65 -11.63 -11.80 2.96
CA TYR A 65 -12.61 -12.47 2.13
C TYR A 65 -13.87 -11.65 1.86
N GLY A 66 -14.39 -10.98 2.89
CA GLY A 66 -15.66 -10.27 2.80
C GLY A 66 -15.55 -8.89 2.14
N VAL A 67 -14.35 -8.28 2.10
CA VAL A 67 -14.17 -6.89 1.64
C VAL A 67 -13.06 -6.74 0.61
N ILE A 68 -11.85 -7.21 0.91
CA ILE A 68 -10.65 -6.89 0.10
C ILE A 68 -10.62 -7.73 -1.18
N ASP A 69 -10.72 -9.04 -1.03
CA ASP A 69 -10.67 -10.03 -2.13
C ASP A 69 -12.05 -10.34 -2.69
N ASN A 70 -13.07 -9.62 -2.22
CA ASN A 70 -14.43 -9.80 -2.67
C ASN A 70 -14.59 -9.24 -4.09
N GLN A 71 -14.96 -10.09 -5.04
CA GLN A 71 -15.22 -9.71 -6.42
C GLN A 71 -16.70 -9.91 -6.73
N ASP A 72 -17.45 -8.80 -6.72
CA ASP A 72 -18.89 -8.77 -7.01
C ASP A 72 -19.73 -9.78 -6.20
N GLY A 73 -19.40 -9.99 -4.93
CA GLY A 73 -20.10 -10.94 -4.06
C GLY A 73 -19.60 -12.38 -4.18
N TYR A 74 -18.41 -12.57 -4.75
CA TYR A 74 -17.76 -13.87 -4.86
C TYR A 74 -16.32 -13.83 -4.35
N LEU A 75 -15.83 -14.99 -3.92
CA LEU A 75 -14.45 -15.23 -3.55
C LEU A 75 -13.84 -16.26 -4.49
N LEU A 76 -12.66 -15.98 -5.03
CA LEU A 76 -11.93 -16.86 -5.93
C LEU A 76 -10.70 -17.45 -5.23
N GLY A 77 -10.61 -18.78 -5.18
CA GLY A 77 -9.46 -19.51 -4.68
C GLY A 77 -8.33 -19.52 -5.70
N ILE A 78 -7.20 -18.89 -5.38
CA ILE A 78 -6.04 -18.70 -6.28
C ILE A 78 -5.47 -20.03 -6.81
N TYR A 79 -5.46 -21.09 -5.99
CA TYR A 79 -4.82 -22.37 -6.33
C TYR A 79 -5.80 -23.47 -6.80
N THR A 80 -7.09 -23.28 -6.58
CA THR A 80 -8.11 -24.30 -6.82
C THR A 80 -9.13 -23.88 -7.88
N ASP A 81 -9.07 -22.63 -8.34
CA ASP A 81 -10.11 -21.99 -9.15
C ASP A 81 -11.51 -22.09 -8.52
N LEU A 82 -11.57 -22.32 -7.21
CA LEU A 82 -12.82 -22.44 -6.47
C LEU A 82 -13.49 -21.07 -6.40
N VAL A 83 -14.70 -20.96 -6.95
CA VAL A 83 -15.53 -19.77 -6.81
C VAL A 83 -16.62 -20.04 -5.79
N LEU A 84 -16.64 -19.26 -4.71
CA LEU A 84 -17.67 -19.33 -3.68
C LEU A 84 -18.48 -18.04 -3.65
N PRO A 85 -19.81 -18.11 -3.45
CA PRO A 85 -20.56 -16.93 -3.07
C PRO A 85 -20.04 -16.40 -1.73
N PHE A 86 -19.77 -15.11 -1.68
CA PHE A 86 -19.33 -14.41 -0.49
C PHE A 86 -19.91 -12.99 -0.56
N PRO A 87 -21.08 -12.71 0.03
CA PRO A 87 -21.67 -11.38 -0.04
C PRO A 87 -20.69 -10.32 0.47
N TYR A 88 -20.66 -9.15 -0.16
CA TYR A 88 -19.80 -8.05 0.30
C TYR A 88 -20.11 -7.71 1.77
N GLY A 89 -19.08 -7.60 2.60
CA GLY A 89 -19.19 -7.41 4.04
C GLY A 89 -19.49 -8.69 4.84
N TYR A 90 -19.48 -9.88 4.23
CA TYR A 90 -19.69 -11.14 4.94
C TYR A 90 -18.44 -11.54 5.75
N MET A 91 -18.48 -11.29 7.07
CA MET A 91 -17.34 -11.44 7.98
C MET A 91 -17.19 -12.87 8.52
N HIS A 92 -16.95 -13.84 7.63
CA HIS A 92 -16.76 -15.25 7.99
C HIS A 92 -15.60 -15.86 7.20
N THR A 93 -15.04 -16.97 7.71
CA THR A 93 -13.95 -17.72 7.04
C THR A 93 -14.44 -18.93 6.24
N SER A 94 -15.74 -19.09 6.10
CA SER A 94 -16.37 -20.21 5.41
C SER A 94 -17.72 -19.78 4.83
N TYR A 95 -18.20 -20.49 3.81
CA TYR A 95 -19.52 -20.28 3.23
C TYR A 95 -20.23 -21.61 3.05
N SER A 96 -21.46 -21.72 3.55
CA SER A 96 -22.30 -22.93 3.47
C SER A 96 -21.56 -24.23 3.85
N GLY A 97 -20.74 -24.17 4.90
CA GLY A 97 -19.96 -25.32 5.40
C GLY A 97 -18.68 -25.63 4.63
N THR A 98 -18.34 -24.85 3.61
CA THR A 98 -17.04 -24.94 2.92
C THR A 98 -16.07 -23.96 3.57
N ASP A 99 -15.07 -24.49 4.27
CA ASP A 99 -14.01 -23.68 4.87
C ASP A 99 -13.04 -23.16 3.79
N VAL A 100 -12.71 -21.87 3.87
CA VAL A 100 -11.76 -21.24 2.97
C VAL A 100 -10.45 -21.01 3.72
N ASN A 101 -9.38 -21.64 3.26
CA ASN A 101 -8.04 -21.43 3.84
C ASN A 101 -7.36 -20.20 3.24
N CYS A 102 -6.54 -19.53 4.05
CA CYS A 102 -5.55 -18.57 3.56
C CYS A 102 -4.20 -19.25 3.51
N GLU A 103 -3.40 -18.91 2.51
CA GLU A 103 -1.98 -19.22 2.49
C GLU A 103 -1.19 -18.02 3.04
N HIS A 104 -0.06 -18.27 3.69
CA HIS A 104 0.91 -17.23 4.03
C HIS A 104 2.12 -17.38 3.11
N ILE A 105 2.49 -16.35 2.33
CA ILE A 105 3.63 -16.45 1.41
C ILE A 105 4.93 -16.74 2.18
N VAL A 106 5.10 -16.17 3.37
CA VAL A 106 6.12 -16.60 4.35
C VAL A 106 5.45 -17.46 5.42
N PRO A 107 5.90 -18.71 5.65
CA PRO A 107 5.23 -19.60 6.59
C PRO A 107 5.06 -18.99 7.98
N GLN A 108 3.88 -19.16 8.58
CA GLN A 108 3.57 -18.61 9.91
C GLN A 108 4.60 -19.01 10.99
N SER A 109 5.20 -20.20 10.86
CA SER A 109 6.22 -20.69 11.78
C SER A 109 7.51 -19.87 11.77
N PHE A 110 7.82 -19.20 10.66
CA PHE A 110 9.04 -18.39 10.51
C PHE A 110 9.10 -17.27 11.56
N PHE A 111 7.96 -16.68 11.89
CA PHE A 111 7.82 -15.65 12.90
C PHE A 111 7.20 -16.14 14.23
N GLY A 112 7.12 -17.47 14.41
CA GLY A 112 6.55 -18.08 15.61
C GLY A 112 5.06 -17.80 15.81
N LYS A 113 4.30 -17.61 14.72
CA LYS A 113 2.85 -17.32 14.72
C LYS A 113 2.46 -16.07 15.53
N LYS A 114 3.37 -15.08 15.61
CA LYS A 114 3.14 -13.86 16.38
C LYS A 114 2.48 -12.78 15.53
N ASP A 115 1.64 -11.99 16.18
CA ASP A 115 1.22 -10.71 15.61
C ASP A 115 2.40 -9.72 15.55
N PRO A 116 2.44 -8.85 14.53
CA PRO A 116 1.45 -8.72 13.45
C PRO A 116 1.63 -9.71 12.29
N MET A 117 2.75 -10.43 12.21
CA MET A 117 3.12 -11.19 11.01
C MET A 117 2.10 -12.27 10.60
N VAL A 118 1.42 -12.89 11.58
CA VAL A 118 0.41 -13.91 11.33
C VAL A 118 -0.92 -13.34 10.80
N SER A 119 -1.21 -12.07 11.10
CA SER A 119 -2.46 -11.39 10.79
C SER A 119 -2.32 -10.29 9.73
N ASP A 120 -1.13 -10.14 9.16
CA ASP A 120 -0.87 -9.23 8.05
C ASP A 120 -1.65 -9.69 6.81
N VAL A 121 -2.47 -8.78 6.25
CA VAL A 121 -3.31 -9.04 5.07
C VAL A 121 -2.56 -8.89 3.74
N HIS A 122 -1.32 -8.38 3.77
CA HIS A 122 -0.46 -8.24 2.60
C HIS A 122 0.58 -9.36 2.47
N HIS A 123 0.48 -10.35 3.34
CA HIS A 123 1.40 -11.46 3.47
C HIS A 123 0.91 -12.66 2.65
#